data_AF-A0A1A2NP02-F1
#
_entry.id   AF-A0A1A2NP02-F1
#
_cell.length_a   1.000
_cell.length_b   1.000
_cell.length_c   1.000
_cell.angle_alpha   90.00
_cell.angle_beta   90.00
_cell.angle_gamma   90.00
#
_symmetry.space_group_name_H-M   'P 1'
#
loop_
_entity.id
_entity.type
_entity.pdbx_description
1 polymer ?
#
loop_
_entity_poly.entity_id
_entity_poly.type
_entity_poly.pdbx_seq_one_letter_code
_entity_poly.pdbx_strand_id
1 'polypeptide(L)'
;MISLLVHAVLGLATVGWIVASNRTVFAKPAGGGAFSPLEVVYYVIGIASILLGWYFNIRFVNEYAQSPNHNPIWGPGSWTQYIRLMFTNPAAGSASQDYTIINVILLPLFTIIDGYRRGLRRPWLYFVSSLFTSCAFAYAFYFATMERQRRHAATPSLMEAAGR
;
A
#
# COMPACT_ATOMS: atom_id res chain seq x y z
N MET A 1 9.64 8.52 17.76
CA MET A 1 8.18 8.76 17.73
C MET A 1 7.74 9.72 16.63
N ILE A 2 8.37 10.89 16.47
CA ILE A 2 8.01 11.88 15.42
C ILE A 2 8.04 11.26 14.01
N SER A 3 9.05 10.44 13.69
CA SER A 3 9.15 9.75 12.39
C SER A 3 7.91 8.90 12.09
N LEU A 4 7.39 8.13 13.05
CA LEU A 4 6.20 7.30 12.88
C LEU A 4 4.93 8.15 12.63
N LEU A 5 4.80 9.28 13.33
CA LEU A 5 3.69 10.21 13.11
C LEU A 5 3.75 10.83 11.70
N VAL A 6 4.94 11.22 11.24
CA VAL A 6 5.15 11.71 9.87
C VAL A 6 4.74 10.65 8.85
N HIS A 7 5.15 9.38 9.03
CA HIS A 7 4.73 8.29 8.14
C HIS A 7 3.21 8.07 8.18
N ALA A 8 2.57 8.15 9.35
CA ALA A 8 1.12 8.03 9.48
C ALA A 8 0.39 9.10 8.66
N VAL A 9 0.81 10.37 8.81
CA VAL A 9 0.20 11.50 8.09
C VAL A 9 0.42 11.36 6.59
N LEU A 10 1.64 11.02 6.15
CA LEU A 10 1.95 10.84 4.72
C LEU A 10 1.24 9.63 4.12
N GLY A 11 1.06 8.55 4.88
CA GLY A 11 0.29 7.37 4.50
C GLY A 11 -1.19 7.72 4.30
N LEU A 12 -1.81 8.37 5.28
CA LEU A 12 -3.21 8.82 5.19
C LEU A 12 -3.41 9.82 4.04
N ALA A 13 -2.49 10.79 3.88
CA ALA A 13 -2.53 11.76 2.80
C ALA A 13 -2.45 11.08 1.42
N THR A 14 -1.54 10.11 1.25
CA THR A 14 -1.39 9.36 0.00
C THR A 14 -2.65 8.54 -0.32
N VAL A 15 -3.20 7.81 0.67
CA VAL A 15 -4.45 7.05 0.51
C VAL A 15 -5.61 7.99 0.16
N GLY A 16 -5.73 9.11 0.88
CA GLY A 16 -6.73 10.13 0.59
C GLY A 16 -6.60 10.69 -0.82
N TRP A 17 -5.37 10.91 -1.32
CA TRP A 17 -5.13 11.41 -2.67
C TRP A 17 -5.50 10.38 -3.74
N ILE A 18 -5.21 9.10 -3.51
CA ILE A 18 -5.64 8.00 -4.39
C ILE A 18 -7.17 8.01 -4.51
N VAL A 19 -7.88 8.02 -3.39
CA VAL A 19 -9.35 8.00 -3.37
C VAL A 19 -9.93 9.26 -4.01
N ALA A 20 -9.40 10.43 -3.66
CA ALA A 20 -9.88 11.71 -4.19
C ALA A 20 -9.64 11.87 -5.70
N SER A 21 -8.56 11.31 -6.25
CA SER A 21 -8.30 11.35 -7.69
C SER A 21 -9.12 10.34 -8.49
N ASN A 22 -9.57 9.26 -7.84
CA ASN A 22 -10.30 8.15 -8.46
C ASN A 22 -11.74 8.00 -7.93
N ARG A 23 -12.42 9.11 -7.63
CA ARG A 23 -13.78 9.09 -7.04
C ARG A 23 -14.78 8.20 -7.78
N THR A 24 -14.70 8.14 -9.10
CA THR A 24 -15.58 7.29 -9.92
C THR A 24 -15.33 5.80 -9.70
N VAL A 25 -14.08 5.42 -9.45
CA VAL A 25 -13.70 4.04 -9.12
C VAL A 25 -14.14 3.68 -7.70
N PHE A 26 -14.01 4.60 -6.76
CA PHE A 26 -14.40 4.37 -5.36
C PHE A 26 -15.90 4.58 -5.08
N ALA A 27 -16.67 5.05 -6.07
CA ALA A 27 -18.12 5.10 -5.98
C ALA A 27 -18.72 3.69 -5.80
N LYS A 28 -19.97 3.60 -5.36
CA LYS A 28 -20.69 2.34 -5.30
C LYS A 28 -20.96 1.85 -6.75
N PRO A 29 -20.61 0.60 -7.12
CA PRO A 29 -21.01 0.04 -8.41
C PRO A 29 -22.54 -0.03 -8.54
N ALA A 30 -23.09 0.26 -9.72
CA ALA A 30 -24.55 0.35 -9.88
C ALA A 30 -25.26 -1.02 -9.75
N GLY A 31 -24.53 -2.14 -9.90
CA GLY A 31 -25.00 -3.49 -9.60
C GLY A 31 -24.40 -4.07 -8.31
N GLY A 32 -25.26 -4.43 -7.35
CA GLY A 32 -24.91 -5.21 -6.16
C GLY A 32 -24.48 -4.41 -4.91
N GLY A 33 -23.76 -5.08 -4.01
CA GLY A 33 -23.29 -4.54 -2.73
C GLY A 33 -22.17 -3.50 -2.88
N ALA A 34 -21.93 -2.69 -1.84
CA ALA A 34 -20.88 -1.68 -1.83
C ALA A 34 -19.45 -2.25 -1.97
N PHE A 35 -19.25 -3.49 -1.54
CA PHE A 35 -18.00 -4.24 -1.63
C PHE A 35 -18.29 -5.68 -2.08
N SER A 36 -17.39 -6.28 -2.86
CA SER A 36 -17.38 -7.72 -3.11
C SER A 36 -16.67 -8.44 -1.96
N PRO A 37 -16.90 -9.76 -1.77
CA PRO A 37 -16.14 -10.54 -0.80
C PRO A 37 -14.62 -10.43 -1.01
N LEU A 38 -14.17 -10.38 -2.28
CA LEU A 38 -12.76 -10.27 -2.61
C LEU A 38 -12.18 -8.88 -2.26
N GLU A 39 -12.92 -7.79 -2.48
CA GLU A 39 -12.53 -6.46 -2.00
C GLU A 39 -12.33 -6.45 -0.48
N VAL A 40 -13.25 -7.08 0.26
CA VAL A 40 -13.16 -7.17 1.73
C VAL A 40 -11.91 -7.93 2.14
N VAL A 41 -11.59 -9.06 1.50
CA VAL A 41 -10.37 -9.83 1.77
C VAL A 41 -9.12 -8.95 1.58
N TYR A 42 -9.03 -8.21 0.48
CA TYR A 42 -7.89 -7.33 0.24
C TYR A 42 -7.80 -6.21 1.29
N TYR A 43 -8.90 -5.55 1.65
CA TYR A 43 -8.86 -4.53 2.69
C TYR A 43 -8.44 -5.09 4.06
N VAL A 44 -8.94 -6.27 4.43
CA VAL A 44 -8.56 -6.94 5.68
C VAL A 44 -7.07 -7.27 5.71
N ILE A 45 -6.54 -7.88 4.64
CA ILE A 45 -5.11 -8.17 4.50
C ILE A 45 -4.27 -6.89 4.58
N GLY A 46 -4.70 -5.84 3.85
CA GLY A 46 -4.04 -4.54 3.85
C GLY A 46 -3.97 -3.92 5.24
N ILE A 47 -5.10 -3.83 5.94
CA ILE A 47 -5.18 -3.27 7.30
C ILE A 47 -4.33 -4.10 8.27
N ALA A 48 -4.45 -5.42 8.25
CA ALA A 48 -3.65 -6.30 9.10
C ALA A 48 -2.14 -6.10 8.88
N SER A 49 -1.71 -5.91 7.62
CA SER A 49 -0.31 -5.67 7.29
C SER A 49 0.21 -4.34 7.86
N ILE A 50 -0.61 -3.29 7.88
CA ILE A 50 -0.24 -2.00 8.51
C ILE A 50 -0.06 -2.21 10.01
N LEU A 51 -1.01 -2.87 10.68
CA LEU A 51 -0.96 -3.09 12.12
C LEU A 51 0.27 -3.90 12.55
N LEU A 52 0.56 -4.99 11.82
CA LEU A 52 1.75 -5.81 12.07
C LEU A 52 3.04 -5.02 11.81
N GLY A 53 3.12 -4.30 10.69
CA GLY A 53 4.28 -3.47 10.37
C GLY A 53 4.52 -2.40 11.44
N TRP A 54 3.46 -1.75 11.91
CA TRP A 54 3.53 -0.75 12.98
C TRP A 54 4.01 -1.33 14.31
N TYR A 55 3.56 -2.53 14.68
CA TYR A 55 4.05 -3.21 15.87
C TYR A 55 5.59 -3.35 15.85
N PHE A 56 6.15 -3.84 14.74
CA PHE A 56 7.61 -3.99 14.60
C PHE A 56 8.33 -2.64 14.51
N ASN A 57 7.78 -1.66 13.79
CA ASN A 57 8.39 -0.33 13.65
C ASN A 57 8.44 0.42 14.99
N ILE A 58 7.41 0.31 15.83
CA ILE A 58 7.41 0.89 17.19
C ILE A 58 8.50 0.23 18.03
N ARG A 59 8.61 -1.10 18.01
CA ARG A 59 9.67 -1.83 18.73
C ARG A 59 11.05 -1.39 18.27
N PHE A 60 11.27 -1.30 16.96
CA PHE A 60 12.54 -0.82 16.39
C PHE A 60 12.89 0.59 16.88
N VAL A 61 11.96 1.55 16.79
CA VAL A 61 12.23 2.92 17.24
C VAL A 61 12.46 2.95 18.76
N ASN A 62 11.68 2.20 19.54
CA ASN A 62 11.85 2.13 20.98
C ASN A 62 13.13 1.41 21.40
N GLU A 63 13.70 0.54 20.59
CA GLU A 63 14.94 -0.16 20.91
C GLU A 63 16.17 0.65 20.49
N TYR A 64 16.14 1.24 19.30
CA TYR A 64 17.34 1.81 18.68
C TYR A 64 17.40 3.35 18.69
N ALA A 65 16.27 4.07 18.83
CA ALA A 65 16.24 5.54 18.81
C ALA A 65 16.34 6.17 20.22
N GLN A 66 17.35 5.76 20.99
CA GLN A 66 17.51 6.16 22.40
C GLN A 66 18.23 7.50 22.61
N SER A 67 18.81 8.09 21.56
CA SER A 67 19.60 9.33 21.66
C SER A 67 18.71 10.59 21.65
N PRO A 68 18.99 11.61 22.51
CA PRO A 68 18.32 12.91 22.47
C PRO A 68 18.46 13.64 21.12
N ASN A 69 19.56 13.39 20.38
CA ASN A 69 19.84 13.98 19.07
C ASN A 69 19.58 12.98 17.93
N HIS A 70 18.52 12.17 18.05
CA HIS A 70 18.18 11.15 17.06
C HIS A 70 17.93 11.76 15.67
N ASN A 71 18.63 11.24 14.66
CA ASN A 71 18.43 11.57 13.26
C ASN A 71 17.67 10.43 12.56
N PRO A 72 16.54 10.70 11.89
CA PRO A 72 15.74 9.65 11.27
C PRO A 72 16.38 9.01 10.03
N ILE A 73 17.38 9.66 9.44
CA ILE A 73 18.04 9.21 8.20
C ILE A 73 19.28 8.37 8.55
N TRP A 74 20.15 8.84 9.45
CA TRP A 74 21.39 8.13 9.82
C TRP A 74 21.61 7.93 11.33
N GLY A 75 22.43 6.94 11.71
CA GLY A 75 22.75 6.63 13.10
C GLY A 75 21.75 5.68 13.79
N PRO A 76 21.76 5.59 15.13
CA PRO A 76 20.89 4.69 15.88
C PRO A 76 19.39 4.98 15.70
N GLY A 77 18.61 3.95 15.42
CA GLY A 77 17.15 4.00 15.19
C GLY A 77 16.75 4.62 13.86
N SER A 78 17.72 4.85 12.97
CA SER A 78 17.49 5.53 11.70
C SER A 78 17.13 4.56 10.57
N TRP A 79 16.70 5.13 9.44
CA TRP A 79 16.49 4.39 8.20
C TRP A 79 17.74 3.62 7.75
N THR A 80 18.95 4.22 7.82
CA THR A 80 20.17 3.48 7.45
C THR A 80 20.41 2.25 8.33
N GLN A 81 20.13 2.33 9.64
CA GLN A 81 20.26 1.16 10.52
C GLN A 81 19.19 0.12 10.22
N TYR A 82 17.94 0.55 9.98
CA TYR A 82 16.85 -0.34 9.59
C TYR A 82 17.23 -1.17 8.36
N ILE A 83 17.75 -0.52 7.30
CA ILE A 83 18.25 -1.22 6.11
C ILE A 83 19.43 -2.14 6.42
N ARG A 84 20.39 -1.74 7.26
CA ARG A 84 21.48 -2.65 7.65
C ARG A 84 20.97 -3.92 8.34
N LEU A 85 19.98 -3.80 9.21
CA LEU A 85 19.39 -4.94 9.92
C LEU A 85 18.64 -5.89 8.98
N MET A 86 18.00 -5.37 7.93
CA MET A 86 17.39 -6.18 6.87
C MET A 86 18.40 -7.13 6.19
N PHE A 87 19.69 -6.79 6.19
CA PHE A 87 20.76 -7.60 5.57
C PHE A 87 21.75 -8.16 6.60
N THR A 88 21.37 -8.29 7.87
CA THR A 88 22.30 -8.68 8.94
C THR A 88 22.82 -10.12 8.85
N ASN A 89 22.14 -11.00 8.10
CA ASN A 89 22.55 -12.38 7.87
C ASN A 89 21.93 -12.91 6.55
N PRO A 90 22.38 -14.05 6.02
CA PRO A 90 21.87 -14.57 4.73
C PRO A 90 20.36 -14.82 4.68
N ALA A 91 19.74 -15.27 5.78
CA ALA A 91 18.30 -15.53 5.82
C ALA A 91 17.49 -14.21 5.76
N ALA A 92 17.91 -13.20 6.54
CA ALA A 92 17.32 -11.87 6.49
C ALA A 92 17.53 -11.21 5.11
N GLY A 93 18.74 -11.33 4.56
CA GLY A 93 19.08 -10.83 3.23
C GLY A 93 18.24 -11.47 2.12
N SER A 94 17.98 -12.79 2.22
CA SER A 94 17.11 -13.51 1.28
C SER A 94 15.69 -12.95 1.26
N ALA A 95 15.07 -12.71 2.42
CA ALA A 95 13.74 -12.09 2.46
C ALA A 95 13.77 -10.62 2.00
N SER A 96 14.83 -9.89 2.35
CA SER A 96 14.96 -8.47 2.06
C SER A 96 15.20 -8.17 0.59
N GLN A 97 15.90 -9.05 -0.15
CA GLN A 97 16.04 -8.89 -1.60
C GLN A 97 14.67 -9.02 -2.30
N ASP A 98 13.84 -9.98 -1.90
CA ASP A 98 12.54 -10.23 -2.50
C ASP A 98 11.62 -9.03 -2.23
N TYR A 99 11.60 -8.56 -0.97
CA TYR A 99 10.91 -7.34 -0.60
C TYR A 99 11.34 -6.14 -1.45
N THR A 100 12.65 -5.97 -1.67
CA THR A 100 13.19 -4.84 -2.45
C THR A 100 12.76 -4.92 -3.90
N ILE A 101 12.90 -6.10 -4.54
CA ILE A 101 12.52 -6.30 -5.94
C ILE A 101 11.01 -6.11 -6.11
N ILE A 102 10.20 -6.73 -5.25
CA ILE A 102 8.74 -6.64 -5.31
C ILE A 102 8.29 -5.18 -5.09
N ASN A 103 8.78 -4.50 -4.07
CA ASN A 103 8.27 -3.19 -3.68
C ASN A 103 8.82 -2.03 -4.53
N VAL A 104 10.11 -2.06 -4.88
CA VAL A 104 10.81 -0.92 -5.50
C VAL A 104 10.90 -1.06 -7.03
N ILE A 105 10.80 -2.29 -7.56
CA ILE A 105 10.89 -2.54 -9.00
C ILE A 105 9.53 -2.97 -9.55
N LEU A 106 8.99 -4.09 -9.07
CA LEU A 106 7.78 -4.68 -9.67
C LEU A 106 6.52 -3.87 -9.37
N LEU A 107 6.30 -3.43 -8.14
CA LEU A 107 5.12 -2.67 -7.74
C LEU A 107 4.96 -1.38 -8.57
N PRO A 108 5.95 -0.48 -8.71
CA PRO A 108 5.77 0.72 -9.54
C PRO A 108 5.54 0.36 -11.00
N LEU A 109 6.30 -0.58 -11.59
CA LEU A 109 6.10 -0.98 -12.99
C LEU A 109 4.69 -1.50 -13.23
N PHE A 110 4.24 -2.44 -12.39
CA PHE A 110 2.93 -3.06 -12.51
C PHE A 110 1.80 -2.04 -12.28
N THR A 111 1.82 -1.32 -11.15
CA THR A 111 0.73 -0.39 -10.81
C THR A 111 0.63 0.75 -11.82
N ILE A 112 1.76 1.31 -12.28
CA ILE A 112 1.77 2.42 -13.23
C ILE A 112 1.25 1.96 -14.59
N ILE A 113 1.81 0.88 -15.15
CA ILE A 113 1.46 0.41 -16.50
C ILE A 113 0.02 -0.12 -16.52
N ASP A 114 -0.33 -1.04 -15.62
CA ASP A 114 -1.67 -1.62 -15.56
C ASP A 114 -2.71 -0.56 -15.14
N GLY A 115 -2.37 0.32 -14.21
CA GLY A 115 -3.28 1.35 -13.72
C GLY A 115 -3.68 2.34 -14.80
N TYR A 116 -2.72 2.81 -15.60
CA TYR A 116 -3.04 3.68 -16.74
C TYR A 116 -3.84 2.93 -17.82
N ARG A 117 -3.54 1.66 -18.09
CA ARG A 117 -4.33 0.83 -19.02
C ARG A 117 -5.78 0.66 -18.58
N ARG A 118 -6.03 0.67 -17.27
CA ARG A 118 -7.39 0.59 -16.67
C ARG A 118 -8.08 1.94 -16.54
N GLY A 119 -7.44 3.04 -16.93
CA GLY A 119 -7.99 4.39 -16.79
C GLY A 119 -7.95 4.96 -15.37
N LEU A 120 -7.10 4.42 -14.48
CA LEU A 120 -6.89 4.98 -13.16
C LEU A 120 -6.12 6.31 -13.25
N ARG A 121 -6.47 7.27 -12.41
CA ARG A 121 -5.74 8.52 -12.25
C ARG A 121 -4.61 8.35 -11.24
N ARG A 122 -3.41 8.80 -11.61
CA ARG A 122 -2.20 8.82 -10.76
C ARG A 122 -1.87 7.45 -10.12
N PRO A 123 -1.80 6.35 -10.89
CA PRO A 123 -1.52 5.02 -10.35
C PRO A 123 -0.15 4.87 -9.69
N TRP A 124 0.82 5.74 -9.99
CA TRP A 124 2.11 5.79 -9.28
C TRP A 124 1.95 6.06 -7.76
N LEU A 125 0.82 6.61 -7.31
CA LEU A 125 0.54 6.81 -5.90
C LEU A 125 0.45 5.49 -5.12
N TYR A 126 0.13 4.36 -5.75
CA TYR A 126 0.16 3.06 -5.07
C TYR A 126 1.58 2.68 -4.66
N PHE A 127 2.58 2.91 -5.50
CA PHE A 127 3.98 2.79 -5.11
C PHE A 127 4.35 3.77 -3.99
N VAL A 128 3.96 5.05 -4.11
CA VAL A 128 4.23 6.03 -3.04
C VAL A 128 3.57 5.63 -1.71
N SER A 129 2.40 5.01 -1.76
CA SER A 129 1.73 4.52 -0.56
C SER A 129 2.56 3.46 0.16
N SER A 130 3.29 2.61 -0.57
CA SER A 130 4.10 1.55 0.03
C SER A 130 5.28 2.07 0.84
N LEU A 131 5.71 3.31 0.59
CA LEU A 131 6.78 3.97 1.33
C LEU A 131 6.32 4.42 2.74
N PHE A 132 5.02 4.61 2.95
CA PHE A 132 4.48 5.18 4.19
C PHE A 132 3.56 4.23 4.97
N THR A 133 2.99 3.23 4.30
CA THR A 133 2.14 2.21 4.94
C THR A 133 2.90 0.90 5.09
N SER A 134 2.80 0.01 4.10
CA SER A 134 3.56 -1.21 3.95
C SER A 134 3.51 -1.65 2.48
N CYS A 135 4.49 -2.44 2.03
CA CYS A 135 4.46 -3.07 0.71
C CYS A 135 3.15 -3.86 0.48
N ALA A 136 2.78 -4.71 1.44
CA ALA A 136 1.59 -5.55 1.35
C ALA A 136 0.30 -4.71 1.25
N PHE A 137 0.19 -3.62 2.00
CA PHE A 137 -0.96 -2.72 1.91
C PHE A 137 -1.08 -2.12 0.52
N ALA A 138 0.01 -1.65 -0.08
CA ALA A 138 -0.04 -1.04 -1.41
C ALA A 138 -0.54 -2.02 -2.48
N TYR A 139 -0.07 -3.28 -2.44
CA TYR A 139 -0.59 -4.34 -3.30
C TYR A 139 -2.06 -4.62 -3.06
N ALA A 140 -2.45 -4.83 -1.80
CA ALA A 140 -3.82 -5.14 -1.44
C ALA A 140 -4.78 -4.01 -1.84
N PHE A 141 -4.37 -2.76 -1.62
CA PHE A 141 -5.15 -1.59 -1.99
C PHE A 141 -5.29 -1.45 -3.51
N TYR A 142 -4.21 -1.73 -4.25
CA TYR A 142 -4.27 -1.77 -5.71
C TYR A 142 -5.19 -2.87 -6.22
N PHE A 143 -5.11 -4.08 -5.66
CA PHE A 143 -5.99 -5.20 -6.05
C PHE A 143 -7.46 -4.92 -5.74
N ALA A 144 -7.78 -4.32 -4.59
CA ALA A 144 -9.13 -3.86 -4.27
C ALA A 144 -9.63 -2.85 -5.31
N THR A 145 -8.76 -1.93 -5.74
CA THR A 145 -9.09 -0.93 -6.76
C THR A 145 -9.33 -1.57 -8.13
N MET A 146 -8.50 -2.53 -8.54
CA MET A 146 -8.67 -3.27 -9.79
C MET A 146 -9.98 -4.04 -9.80
N GLU A 147 -10.31 -4.72 -8.70
CA GLU A 147 -11.58 -5.45 -8.57
C GLU A 147 -12.77 -4.50 -8.66
N ARG A 148 -12.68 -3.34 -8.02
CA ARG A 148 -13.73 -2.32 -8.09
C ARG A 148 -13.89 -1.76 -9.51
N GLN A 149 -12.79 -1.47 -10.20
CA GLN A 149 -12.80 -1.03 -11.59
C GLN A 149 -13.42 -2.08 -12.53
N ARG A 150 -13.11 -3.37 -12.31
CA ARG A 150 -13.72 -4.48 -13.04
C ARG A 150 -15.24 -4.52 -12.83
N ARG A 151 -15.71 -4.32 -11.58
CA ARG A 151 -17.14 -4.30 -11.27
C ARG A 151 -17.88 -3.13 -11.95
N HIS A 152 -17.27 -1.96 -12.02
CA HIS A 152 -17.82 -0.84 -12.78
C HIS A 152 -17.94 -1.17 -14.28
N ALA A 153 -16.93 -1.81 -14.87
CA ALA A 153 -16.95 -2.21 -16.28
C ALA A 153 -17.98 -3.31 -16.59
N ALA A 154 -18.25 -4.23 -15.65
CA ALA A 154 -19.23 -5.32 -15.83
C ALA A 154 -20.70 -4.87 -15.64
N THR A 155 -20.93 -3.68 -15.08
CA THR A 155 -22.30 -3.23 -14.76
C THR A 155 -23.13 -2.94 -16.01
N PRO A 156 -22.64 -2.21 -17.03
CA PRO A 156 -23.37 -2.01 -18.28
C PRO A 156 -23.78 -3.31 -18.98
N SER A 157 -22.88 -4.31 -19.04
CA SER A 157 -23.17 -5.60 -19.68
C SER A 157 -24.24 -6.41 -18.94
N LEU A 158 -24.27 -6.34 -17.61
CA LEU A 158 -25.31 -7.01 -16.81
C LEU A 158 -26.67 -6.34 -16.96
N MET A 159 -26.71 -5.00 -17.06
CA MET A 159 -27.96 -4.26 -17.29
C MET A 159 -28.53 -4.54 -18.69
N GLU A 160 -27.69 -4.66 -19.71
CA GLU A 160 -28.13 -5.02 -21.06
C GLU A 160 -28.67 -6.47 -21.13
N ALA A 161 -28.01 -7.41 -20.44
CA ALA A 161 -28.47 -8.80 -20.37
C ALA A 161 -29.78 -8.97 -19.58
N ALA A 162 -30.04 -8.13 -18.57
CA ALA A 162 -31.27 -8.17 -17.78
C ALA A 162 -32.46 -7.42 -18.42
N GLY A 163 -32.20 -6.60 -19.44
CA GLY A 163 -33.23 -5.89 -20.22
C GLY A 163 -33.68 -6.62 -21.49
N ARG A 164 -33.13 -7.80 -21.77
CA ARG A 164 -33.60 -8.77 -22.76
C ARG A 164 -34.26 -9.96 -22.04
#